data_AF-A0A6H1R821-F1
#
_entry.id   AF-A0A6H1R821-F1
#
_cell.length_a   1.000
_cell.length_b   1.000
_cell.length_c   1.000
_cell.angle_alpha   90.00
_cell.angle_beta   90.00
_cell.angle_gamma   90.00
#
_symmetry.space_group_name_H-M   'P 1'
#
loop_
_entity.id
_entity.type
_entity.pdbx_description
1 polymer ?
#
loop_
_entity_poly.entity_id
_entity_poly.type
_entity_poly.pdbx_seq_one_letter_code
_entity_poly.pdbx_strand_id
1 'polypeptide(L)'
;MEAQDIQDFDVTDLYRSAWVMAVAALDHWVFEEIRHRALALLLKPDGPKPSGLRKLSIPVDLFDRIHYGGESREAVFGEMLDREFGHESYQNPRYIQEAFKHVSDVKLWAEVAKRAHAHGDQVDAKEVQARLKRIMERRNQIVHQADLDQADPNRRQPVSAEEAAAVISRLEETAAYIVMALDGGSR
;
A
#
# COMPACT_ATOMS: atom_id res chain seq x y z
N MET A 1 16.71 -33.45 -33.78
CA MET A 1 15.75 -32.86 -32.84
C MET A 1 16.55 -32.55 -31.60
N GLU A 2 17.13 -31.35 -31.56
CA GLU A 2 17.91 -30.91 -30.40
C GLU A 2 16.99 -30.92 -29.18
N ALA A 3 17.41 -31.63 -28.14
CA ALA A 3 16.76 -31.52 -26.84
C ALA A 3 16.84 -30.06 -26.45
N GLN A 4 15.68 -29.40 -26.32
CA GLN A 4 15.61 -28.15 -25.58
C GLN A 4 16.08 -28.49 -24.17
N ASP A 5 17.32 -28.12 -23.89
CA ASP A 5 17.85 -28.03 -22.54
C ASP A 5 16.86 -27.15 -21.79
N ILE A 6 16.12 -27.74 -20.85
CA ILE A 6 15.25 -26.99 -19.96
C ILE A 6 16.22 -26.13 -19.16
N GLN A 7 16.42 -24.90 -19.63
CA GLN A 7 17.31 -23.92 -19.02
C GLN A 7 17.07 -23.96 -17.52
N ASP A 8 18.18 -24.12 -16.77
CA ASP A 8 18.27 -24.04 -15.32
C ASP A 8 17.14 -23.15 -14.77
N PHE A 9 16.19 -23.76 -14.05
CA PHE A 9 15.16 -22.99 -13.37
C PHE A 9 15.86 -22.06 -12.39
N ASP A 10 16.00 -20.79 -12.75
CA ASP A 10 16.64 -19.80 -11.90
C ASP A 10 15.71 -19.51 -10.74
N VAL A 11 15.94 -20.20 -9.63
CA VAL A 11 15.19 -20.04 -8.37
C VAL A 11 15.20 -18.58 -7.92
N THR A 12 16.17 -17.76 -8.34
CA THR A 12 16.18 -16.33 -8.01
C THR A 12 15.06 -15.56 -8.69
N ASP A 13 14.56 -15.99 -9.86
CA ASP A 13 13.37 -15.39 -10.49
C ASP A 13 12.09 -15.71 -9.72
N LEU A 14 12.03 -16.85 -9.00
CA LEU A 14 10.94 -17.12 -8.05
C LEU A 14 10.97 -16.12 -6.88
N TYR A 15 12.16 -15.81 -6.35
CA TYR A 15 12.29 -14.85 -5.24
C TYR A 15 12.01 -13.42 -5.68
N ARG A 16 12.42 -13.02 -6.89
CA ARG A 16 12.02 -11.75 -7.50
C ARG A 16 10.51 -11.67 -7.67
N SER A 17 9.89 -12.74 -8.14
CA SER A 17 8.42 -12.82 -8.26
C SER A 17 7.74 -12.67 -6.91
N ALA A 18 8.24 -13.35 -5.87
CA ALA A 18 7.72 -13.22 -4.51
C ALA A 18 7.81 -11.77 -3.99
N TRP A 19 8.92 -11.08 -4.24
CA TRP A 19 9.09 -9.67 -3.90
C TRP A 19 8.05 -8.78 -4.60
N VAL A 20 7.90 -8.95 -5.91
CA VAL A 20 6.93 -8.18 -6.72
C VAL A 20 5.51 -8.40 -6.20
N MET A 21 5.15 -9.66 -5.92
CA MET A 21 3.83 -10.02 -5.41
C MET A 21 3.58 -9.47 -4.02
N ALA A 22 4.58 -9.47 -3.13
CA ALA A 22 4.44 -8.90 -1.79
C ALA A 22 4.17 -7.38 -1.82
N VAL A 23 4.86 -6.66 -2.71
CA VAL A 23 4.62 -5.22 -2.90
C VAL A 23 3.24 -4.97 -3.51
N ALA A 24 2.80 -5.78 -4.47
CA ALA A 24 1.45 -5.69 -5.04
C ALA A 24 0.36 -5.99 -4.00
N ALA A 25 0.60 -6.96 -3.12
CA ALA A 25 -0.31 -7.27 -2.01
C ALA A 25 -0.44 -6.10 -1.04
N LEU A 26 0.66 -5.44 -0.68
CA LEU A 26 0.62 -4.23 0.16
C LEU A 26 -0.15 -3.10 -0.53
N ASP A 27 0.11 -2.86 -1.83
CA ASP A 27 -0.54 -1.82 -2.62
C ASP A 27 -2.08 -2.01 -2.65
N HIS A 28 -2.54 -3.22 -2.96
CA HIS A 28 -3.95 -3.56 -2.93
C HIS A 28 -4.55 -3.49 -1.52
N TRP A 29 -3.82 -3.95 -0.50
CA TRP A 29 -4.28 -3.86 0.89
C TRP A 29 -4.48 -2.40 1.34
N VAL A 30 -3.55 -1.48 0.99
CA VAL A 30 -3.71 -0.05 1.31
C VAL A 30 -4.98 0.51 0.68
N PHE A 31 -5.25 0.18 -0.58
CA PHE A 31 -6.48 0.56 -1.27
C PHE A 31 -7.73 0.08 -0.51
N GLU A 32 -7.81 -1.22 -0.23
CA GLU A 32 -8.97 -1.82 0.45
C GLU A 32 -9.18 -1.24 1.86
N GLU A 33 -8.10 -1.01 2.61
CA GLU A 33 -8.17 -0.44 3.95
C GLU A 33 -8.71 1.00 3.93
N ILE A 34 -8.25 1.82 2.98
CA ILE A 34 -8.73 3.19 2.81
C ILE A 34 -10.19 3.18 2.36
N ARG A 35 -10.51 2.37 1.34
CA ARG A 35 -11.87 2.23 0.81
C ARG A 35 -12.85 1.84 1.91
N HIS A 36 -12.54 0.82 2.69
CA HIS A 36 -13.38 0.36 3.80
C HIS A 36 -13.60 1.48 4.82
N ARG A 37 -12.52 2.07 5.33
CA ARG A 37 -12.62 3.12 6.37
C ARG A 37 -13.34 4.37 5.86
N ALA A 38 -13.06 4.80 4.62
CA ALA A 38 -13.72 5.96 4.01
C ALA A 38 -15.22 5.72 3.85
N LEU A 39 -15.62 4.53 3.37
CA LEU A 39 -17.03 4.16 3.26
C LEU A 39 -17.73 4.20 4.63
N ALA A 40 -17.11 3.61 5.65
CA ALA A 40 -17.64 3.65 7.01
C ALA A 40 -17.80 5.08 7.55
N LEU A 41 -16.90 6.01 7.21
CA LEU A 41 -16.98 7.42 7.57
C LEU A 41 -18.04 8.19 6.77
N LEU A 42 -18.29 7.83 5.51
CA LEU A 42 -19.32 8.46 4.68
C LEU A 42 -20.74 8.04 5.09
N LEU A 43 -20.91 6.79 5.54
CA LEU A 43 -22.20 6.27 6.00
C LEU A 43 -22.59 6.76 7.39
N LYS A 44 -21.61 7.20 8.19
CA LYS A 44 -21.87 7.85 9.49
C LYS A 44 -22.34 9.29 9.27
N PRO A 45 -23.53 9.66 9.77
CA PRO A 45 -24.04 11.01 9.63
C PRO A 45 -23.27 12.03 10.48
N ASP A 46 -22.77 11.59 11.64
CA ASP A 46 -22.19 12.45 12.67
C ASP A 46 -20.71 12.12 12.94
N GLY A 47 -19.97 13.14 13.40
CA GLY A 47 -18.59 13.05 13.85
C GLY A 47 -17.60 13.82 12.97
N PRO A 48 -16.41 14.14 13.51
CA PRO A 48 -15.38 14.81 12.75
C PRO A 48 -14.87 13.89 11.62
N LYS A 49 -15.01 14.34 10.37
CA LYS A 49 -14.40 13.67 9.21
C LYS A 49 -12.94 14.11 9.06
N PRO A 50 -12.01 13.21 8.70
CA PRO A 50 -10.61 13.56 8.43
C PRO A 50 -10.46 14.65 7.36
N SER A 51 -9.35 15.37 7.40
CA SER A 51 -9.11 16.51 6.50
C SER A 51 -9.10 16.14 5.01
N GLY A 52 -8.60 14.95 4.65
CA GLY A 52 -8.65 14.45 3.27
C GLY A 52 -10.08 14.18 2.83
N LEU A 53 -10.89 13.50 3.66
CA LEU A 53 -12.27 13.14 3.32
C LEU A 53 -13.15 14.36 3.09
N ARG A 54 -12.95 15.42 3.87
CA ARG A 54 -13.71 16.68 3.72
C ARG A 54 -13.44 17.40 2.40
N LYS A 55 -12.31 17.11 1.74
CA LYS A 55 -11.92 17.71 0.46
C LYS A 55 -12.35 16.87 -0.73
N LEU A 56 -12.87 15.67 -0.51
CA LEU A 56 -13.34 14.79 -1.56
C LEU A 56 -14.48 15.47 -2.32
N SER A 57 -14.35 15.55 -3.64
CA SER A 57 -15.41 16.11 -4.49
C SER A 57 -16.48 15.05 -4.70
N ILE A 58 -17.73 15.38 -4.37
CA ILE A 58 -18.88 14.48 -4.59
C ILE A 58 -19.61 14.96 -5.86
N PRO A 59 -19.63 14.17 -6.95
CA PRO A 59 -20.40 14.51 -8.13
C PRO A 59 -21.89 14.62 -7.83
N VAL A 60 -22.58 15.55 -8.49
CA VAL A 60 -24.01 15.83 -8.25
C VAL A 60 -24.89 14.65 -8.64
N ASP A 61 -24.50 13.84 -9.62
CA ASP A 61 -25.29 12.67 -10.04
C ASP A 61 -25.45 11.63 -8.93
N LEU A 62 -24.47 11.52 -8.01
CA LEU A 62 -24.58 10.63 -6.85
C LEU A 62 -25.71 11.06 -5.91
N PHE A 63 -25.95 12.38 -5.77
CA PHE A 63 -27.08 12.89 -5.01
C PHE A 63 -28.39 12.42 -5.64
N ASP A 64 -28.54 12.56 -6.97
CA ASP A 64 -29.76 12.16 -7.66
C ASP A 64 -30.01 10.65 -7.57
N ARG A 65 -28.96 9.84 -7.72
CA ARG A 65 -29.02 8.37 -7.57
C ARG A 65 -29.50 7.94 -6.19
N ILE A 66 -29.01 8.59 -5.13
CA ILE A 66 -29.39 8.29 -3.75
C ILE A 66 -30.81 8.82 -3.44
N HIS A 67 -31.08 10.08 -3.75
CA HIS A 67 -32.31 10.75 -3.31
C HIS A 67 -33.53 10.47 -4.19
N TYR A 68 -33.34 10.36 -5.50
CA TYR A 68 -34.43 10.12 -6.46
C TYR A 68 -34.38 8.71 -7.06
N GLY A 69 -33.19 8.15 -7.27
CA GLY A 69 -33.00 6.81 -7.83
C GLY A 69 -33.29 5.67 -6.85
N GLY A 70 -33.26 5.94 -5.54
CA GLY A 70 -33.47 4.92 -4.50
C GLY A 70 -32.30 3.94 -4.33
N GLU A 71 -31.14 4.23 -4.91
CA GLU A 71 -29.93 3.42 -4.72
C GLU A 71 -29.41 3.54 -3.28
N SER A 72 -28.80 2.48 -2.75
CA SER A 72 -28.23 2.52 -1.40
C SER A 72 -26.99 3.41 -1.35
N ARG A 73 -26.84 4.16 -0.25
CA ARG A 73 -25.66 5.00 -0.01
C ARG A 73 -24.38 4.17 -0.02
N GLU A 74 -24.46 2.96 0.54
CA GLU A 74 -23.38 1.98 0.58
C GLU A 74 -22.86 1.65 -0.82
N ALA A 75 -23.76 1.36 -1.77
CA ALA A 75 -23.38 1.01 -3.14
C ALA A 75 -22.84 2.22 -3.90
N VAL A 76 -23.53 3.36 -3.82
CA VAL A 76 -23.16 4.58 -4.55
C VAL A 76 -21.82 5.15 -4.06
N PHE A 77 -21.60 5.23 -2.74
CA PHE A 77 -20.32 5.68 -2.20
C PHE A 77 -19.22 4.64 -2.40
N GLY A 78 -19.52 3.34 -2.32
CA GLY A 78 -18.55 2.30 -2.64
C GLY A 78 -17.99 2.45 -4.06
N GLU A 79 -18.88 2.59 -5.05
CA GLU A 79 -18.51 2.81 -6.45
C GLU A 79 -17.73 4.12 -6.65
N MET A 80 -18.11 5.20 -5.97
CA MET A 80 -17.36 6.46 -6.01
C MET A 80 -15.92 6.27 -5.52
N LEU A 81 -15.75 5.60 -4.37
CA LEU A 81 -14.43 5.37 -3.79
C LEU A 81 -13.57 4.44 -4.65
N ASP A 82 -14.19 3.45 -5.31
CA ASP A 82 -13.52 2.58 -6.29
C ASP A 82 -12.94 3.41 -7.46
N ARG A 83 -13.71 4.37 -7.97
CA ARG A 83 -13.26 5.27 -9.05
C ARG A 83 -12.21 6.27 -8.58
N GLU A 84 -12.35 6.80 -7.37
CA GLU A 84 -11.44 7.81 -6.83
C GLU A 84 -10.07 7.21 -6.50
N PHE A 85 -10.04 6.09 -5.78
CA PHE A 85 -8.81 5.52 -5.23
C PHE A 85 -8.25 4.34 -6.02
N GLY A 86 -9.04 3.73 -6.91
CA GLY A 86 -8.67 2.48 -7.62
C GLY A 86 -7.62 2.65 -8.72
N HIS A 87 -7.31 3.89 -9.11
CA HIS A 87 -6.27 4.20 -10.10
C HIS A 87 -4.93 4.58 -9.47
N GLU A 88 -4.88 4.78 -8.15
CA GLU A 88 -3.65 5.17 -7.46
C GLU A 88 -2.75 3.95 -7.25
N SER A 89 -1.43 4.17 -7.30
CA SER A 89 -0.46 3.21 -6.78
C SER A 89 0.15 3.74 -5.49
N TYR A 90 0.18 2.87 -4.50
CA TYR A 90 0.68 3.11 -3.16
C TYR A 90 2.13 2.64 -3.00
N GLN A 91 2.88 2.56 -4.09
CA GLN A 91 4.31 2.18 -4.13
C GLN A 91 5.26 3.34 -3.77
N ASN A 92 4.77 4.31 -3.00
CA ASN A 92 5.59 5.35 -2.41
C ASN A 92 5.05 5.67 -1.01
N PRO A 93 5.89 5.73 0.04
CA PRO A 93 5.44 6.06 1.39
C PRO A 93 4.71 7.41 1.50
N ARG A 94 5.06 8.37 0.63
CA ARG A 94 4.34 9.65 0.55
C ARG A 94 2.91 9.45 0.06
N TYR A 95 2.69 8.67 -0.99
CA TYR A 95 1.34 8.44 -1.52
C TYR A 95 0.48 7.64 -0.54
N ILE A 96 1.05 6.64 0.13
CA ILE A 96 0.39 5.96 1.25
C ILE A 96 -0.08 6.99 2.30
N GLN A 97 0.79 7.90 2.73
CA GLN A 97 0.42 8.91 3.72
C GLN A 97 -0.67 9.86 3.23
N GLU A 98 -0.58 10.35 1.99
CA GLU A 98 -1.61 11.24 1.43
C GLU A 98 -2.96 10.53 1.31
N ALA A 99 -2.97 9.27 0.90
CA ALA A 99 -4.18 8.48 0.76
C ALA A 99 -4.84 8.22 2.14
N PHE A 100 -4.06 7.86 3.17
CA PHE A 100 -4.59 7.68 4.52
C PHE A 100 -5.14 8.95 5.18
N LYS A 101 -4.83 10.16 4.66
CA LYS A 101 -5.48 11.41 5.13
C LYS A 101 -6.98 11.44 4.88
N HIS A 102 -7.49 10.61 3.97
CA HIS A 102 -8.93 10.45 3.76
C HIS A 102 -9.62 9.68 4.89
N VAL A 103 -8.86 9.00 5.75
CA VAL A 103 -9.44 8.14 6.79
C VAL A 103 -8.90 8.42 8.20
N SER A 104 -7.81 9.18 8.32
CA SER A 104 -7.27 9.63 9.61
C SER A 104 -6.39 10.88 9.46
N ASP A 105 -6.40 11.77 10.46
CA ASP A 105 -5.49 12.94 10.52
C ASP A 105 -4.21 12.64 11.35
N VAL A 106 -3.99 11.39 11.74
CA VAL A 106 -2.80 10.98 12.50
C VAL A 106 -1.51 11.27 11.72
N LYS A 107 -0.42 11.58 12.44
CA LYS A 107 0.92 11.65 11.87
C LYS A 107 1.42 10.23 11.57
N LEU A 108 0.93 9.64 10.47
CA LEU A 108 1.04 8.21 10.15
C LEU A 108 2.42 7.62 10.44
N TRP A 109 3.47 8.09 9.77
CA TRP A 109 4.80 7.51 9.90
C TRP A 109 5.44 7.71 11.28
N ALA A 110 5.06 8.74 12.02
CA ALA A 110 5.53 8.94 13.39
C ALA A 110 4.89 7.90 14.34
N GLU A 111 3.60 7.64 14.18
CA GLU A 111 2.93 6.59 14.97
C GLU A 111 3.37 5.19 14.54
N VAL A 112 3.57 4.93 13.25
CA VAL A 112 4.13 3.65 12.76
C VAL A 112 5.51 3.39 13.36
N ALA A 113 6.40 4.38 13.35
CA ALA A 113 7.72 4.27 13.98
C ALA A 113 7.63 3.98 15.49
N LYS A 114 6.69 4.65 16.18
CA LYS A 114 6.42 4.37 17.61
C LYS A 114 5.92 2.94 17.84
N ARG A 115 5.10 2.38 16.95
CA ARG A 115 4.69 0.96 17.03
C ARG A 115 5.88 0.04 16.77
N ALA A 116 6.66 0.29 15.73
CA ALA A 116 7.87 -0.48 15.45
C ALA A 116 8.82 -0.51 16.66
N HIS A 117 9.05 0.65 17.31
CA HIS A 117 9.82 0.77 18.55
C HIS A 117 9.26 -0.11 19.67
N ALA A 118 7.94 -0.09 19.88
CA ALA A 118 7.29 -0.88 20.92
C ALA A 118 7.42 -2.39 20.67
N HIS A 119 7.64 -2.80 19.42
CA HIS A 119 7.86 -4.17 18.99
C HIS A 119 9.34 -4.52 18.76
N GLY A 120 10.26 -3.67 19.22
CA GLY A 120 11.71 -3.96 19.26
C GLY A 120 12.52 -3.51 18.05
N ASP A 121 11.90 -2.88 17.04
CA ASP A 121 12.63 -2.29 15.91
C ASP A 121 12.92 -0.80 16.19
N GLN A 122 14.18 -0.45 16.43
CA GLN A 122 14.62 0.92 16.71
C GLN A 122 14.75 1.71 15.40
N VAL A 123 13.68 2.39 15.00
CA VAL A 123 13.56 3.19 13.78
C VAL A 123 12.75 4.47 13.96
N ASP A 124 13.25 5.56 13.43
CA ASP A 124 12.43 6.77 13.29
C ASP A 124 11.53 6.71 12.05
N ALA A 125 10.63 7.70 11.94
CA ALA A 125 9.70 7.80 10.82
C ALA A 125 10.39 7.92 9.44
N LYS A 126 11.60 8.48 9.38
CA LYS A 126 12.35 8.60 8.12
C LYS A 126 12.92 7.25 7.72
N GLU A 127 13.46 6.50 8.67
CA GLU A 127 14.03 5.18 8.42
C GLU A 127 12.94 4.17 8.00
N VAL A 128 11.76 4.20 8.62
CA VAL A 128 10.61 3.39 8.17
C VAL A 128 10.28 3.67 6.71
N GLN A 129 10.13 4.95 6.36
CA GLN A 129 9.83 5.35 4.98
C GLN A 129 10.96 4.99 4.02
N ALA A 130 12.22 5.17 4.42
CA ALA A 130 13.38 4.82 3.60
C ALA A 130 13.45 3.32 3.32
N ARG A 131 13.21 2.47 4.33
CA ARG A 131 13.12 1.00 4.17
C ARG A 131 12.05 0.63 3.16
N LEU A 132 10.83 1.13 3.34
CA LEU A 132 9.71 0.86 2.46
C LEU A 132 9.99 1.33 1.03
N LYS A 133 10.57 2.52 0.88
CA LYS A 133 10.96 3.08 -0.42
C LYS A 133 11.98 2.20 -1.14
N ARG A 134 13.02 1.70 -0.46
CA ARG A 134 14.01 0.78 -1.06
C ARG A 134 13.35 -0.49 -1.59
N ILE A 135 12.38 -1.04 -0.85
CA ILE A 135 11.63 -2.24 -1.27
C ILE A 135 10.86 -1.97 -2.57
N MET A 136 10.15 -0.84 -2.63
CA MET A 136 9.36 -0.44 -3.81
C MET A 136 10.25 -0.09 -5.01
N GLU A 137 11.37 0.58 -4.79
CA GLU A 137 12.36 0.91 -5.83
C GLU A 137 12.94 -0.36 -6.45
N ARG A 138 13.31 -1.36 -5.62
CA ARG A 138 13.80 -2.65 -6.13
C ARG A 138 12.72 -3.42 -6.91
N ARG A 139 11.46 -3.40 -6.45
CA ARG A 139 10.33 -3.94 -7.23
C ARG A 139 10.24 -3.29 -8.61
N ASN A 140 10.41 -1.96 -8.69
CA ASN A 140 10.41 -1.25 -9.97
C ASN A 140 11.59 -1.66 -10.87
N GLN A 141 12.77 -1.90 -10.29
CA GLN A 141 13.93 -2.43 -11.01
C GLN A 141 13.65 -3.84 -11.57
N ILE A 142 13.07 -4.73 -10.75
CA ILE A 142 12.70 -6.09 -11.18
C ILE A 142 11.73 -6.07 -12.36
N VAL A 143 10.64 -5.30 -12.25
CA VAL A 143 9.56 -5.32 -13.25
C VAL A 143 9.94 -4.57 -14.53
N HIS A 144 10.64 -3.44 -14.43
CA HIS A 144 10.82 -2.53 -15.56
C HIS A 144 12.26 -2.42 -16.07
N GLN A 145 13.25 -2.83 -15.28
CA GLN A 145 14.68 -2.62 -15.60
C GLN A 145 15.49 -3.92 -15.56
N ALA A 146 14.82 -5.07 -15.66
CA ALA A 146 15.41 -6.41 -15.61
C ALA A 146 16.28 -6.69 -14.36
N ASP A 147 16.07 -5.93 -13.28
CA ASP A 147 16.83 -6.00 -12.02
C ASP A 147 18.36 -5.88 -12.19
N LEU A 148 18.84 -5.11 -13.17
CA LEU A 148 20.28 -5.01 -13.45
C LEU A 148 21.07 -4.42 -12.26
N ASP A 149 22.26 -4.95 -12.04
CA ASP A 149 23.22 -4.45 -11.06
C ASP A 149 23.85 -3.14 -11.56
N GLN A 150 23.93 -2.13 -10.70
CA GLN A 150 24.53 -0.84 -11.03
C GLN A 150 26.06 -0.93 -11.18
N ALA A 151 26.70 -1.87 -10.48
CA ALA A 151 28.14 -2.09 -10.55
C ALA A 151 28.53 -2.96 -11.75
N ASP A 152 27.65 -3.86 -12.19
CA ASP A 152 27.84 -4.71 -13.36
C ASP A 152 26.54 -4.82 -14.17
N PRO A 153 26.34 -3.93 -15.17
CA PRO A 153 25.12 -3.91 -15.98
C PRO A 153 24.83 -5.18 -16.78
N ASN A 154 25.77 -6.14 -16.84
CA ASN A 154 25.56 -7.43 -17.49
C ASN A 154 24.97 -8.49 -16.56
N ARG A 155 24.74 -8.17 -15.29
CA ARG A 155 24.21 -9.11 -14.30
C ARG A 155 23.00 -8.52 -13.59
N ARG A 156 22.08 -9.39 -13.18
CA ARG A 156 20.98 -9.02 -12.28
C ARG A 156 21.47 -8.96 -10.84
N GLN A 157 20.88 -8.10 -10.04
CA GLN A 157 21.12 -8.07 -8.60
C GLN A 157 20.71 -9.41 -7.98
N PRO A 158 21.54 -10.01 -7.11
CA PRO A 158 21.20 -11.27 -6.47
C PRO A 158 20.01 -11.09 -5.51
N VAL A 159 19.10 -12.05 -5.49
CA VAL A 159 18.02 -12.15 -4.49
C VAL A 159 18.07 -13.54 -3.88
N SER A 160 18.09 -13.63 -2.54
CA SER A 160 18.02 -14.89 -1.82
C SER A 160 16.62 -15.17 -1.27
N ALA A 161 16.37 -16.41 -0.85
CA ALA A 161 15.13 -16.79 -0.18
C ALA A 161 14.92 -15.98 1.11
N GLU A 162 15.98 -15.81 1.89
CA GLU A 162 15.98 -15.07 3.16
C GLU A 162 15.66 -13.60 2.93
N GLU A 163 16.22 -13.01 1.87
CA GLU A 163 15.93 -11.62 1.51
C GLU A 163 14.46 -11.43 1.14
N ALA A 164 13.92 -12.29 0.27
CA ALA A 164 12.51 -12.23 -0.11
C ALA A 164 11.57 -12.44 1.10
N ALA A 165 11.88 -13.40 1.97
CA ALA A 165 11.11 -13.64 3.20
C ALA A 165 11.16 -12.45 4.17
N ALA A 166 12.33 -11.81 4.30
CA ALA A 166 12.50 -10.62 5.14
C ALA A 166 11.68 -9.44 4.60
N VAL A 167 11.59 -9.27 3.28
CA VAL A 167 10.75 -8.25 2.64
C VAL A 167 9.28 -8.49 2.90
N ILE A 168 8.80 -9.72 2.73
CA ILE A 168 7.40 -10.09 3.01
C ILE A 168 7.07 -9.74 4.46
N SER A 169 7.88 -10.23 5.40
CA SER A 169 7.70 -9.96 6.84
C SER A 169 7.69 -8.46 7.14
N ARG A 170 8.58 -7.69 6.50
CA ARG A 170 8.66 -6.24 6.69
C ARG A 170 7.42 -5.50 6.20
N LEU A 171 6.86 -5.92 5.07
CA LEU A 171 5.64 -5.31 4.51
C LEU A 171 4.42 -5.65 5.38
N GLU A 172 4.32 -6.89 5.86
CA GLU A 172 3.29 -7.32 6.81
C GLU A 172 3.36 -6.55 8.13
N GLU A 173 4.55 -6.42 8.73
CA GLU A 173 4.79 -5.61 9.93
C GLU A 173 4.38 -4.15 9.70
N THR A 174 4.75 -3.59 8.54
CA THR A 174 4.41 -2.20 8.19
C THR A 174 2.90 -2.01 8.11
N ALA A 175 2.18 -2.93 7.45
CA ALA A 175 0.72 -2.90 7.37
C ALA A 175 0.09 -3.02 8.76
N ALA A 176 0.56 -3.95 9.59
CA ALA A 176 0.08 -4.12 10.96
C ALA A 176 0.30 -2.84 11.80
N TYR A 177 1.47 -2.21 11.71
CA TYR A 177 1.77 -0.96 12.41
C TYR A 177 0.93 0.21 11.90
N ILE A 178 0.58 0.24 10.61
CA ILE A 178 -0.36 1.22 10.05
C ILE A 178 -1.73 1.06 10.70
N VAL A 179 -2.31 -0.15 10.72
CA VAL A 179 -3.62 -0.41 11.37
C VAL A 179 -3.59 0.02 12.83
N MET A 180 -2.56 -0.41 13.56
CA MET A 180 -2.33 -0.04 14.94
C MET A 180 -2.28 1.48 15.13
N ALA A 181 -1.54 2.20 14.28
CA ALA A 181 -1.43 3.65 14.30
C ALA A 181 -2.78 4.34 14.07
N LEU A 182 -3.57 3.86 13.12
CA LEU A 182 -4.90 4.39 12.80
C LEU A 182 -5.89 4.18 13.97
N ASP A 183 -5.88 2.99 14.56
CA ASP A 183 -6.82 2.64 15.64
C ASP A 183 -6.46 3.30 16.97
N GLY A 184 -5.17 3.45 17.27
CA GLY A 184 -4.72 4.12 18.49
C GLY A 184 -4.71 5.65 18.42
N GLY A 185 -4.77 6.24 17.22
CA GLY A 185 -4.88 7.69 17.01
C GLY A 185 -6.32 8.22 17.10
N SER A 186 -7.32 7.35 17.22
CA SER A 186 -8.75 7.72 17.31
C SER A 186 -9.23 8.01 18.75
N ARG A 187 -8.33 8.48 19.64
CA ARG A 187 -8.65 8.88 21.02
C ARG A 187 -8.46 10.37 21.23
#